data_AF-A0A820NGU5-F1
#
_entry.id   AF-A0A820NGU5-F1
#
_cell.length_a   1.000
_cell.length_b   1.000
_cell.length_c   1.000
_cell.angle_alpha   90.00
_cell.angle_beta   90.00
_cell.angle_gamma   90.00
#
_symmetry.space_group_name_H-M   'P 1'
#
loop_
_entity.id
_entity.type
_entity.pdbx_description
1 polymer ?
#
loop_
_entity_poly.entity_id
_entity_poly.type
_entity_poly.pdbx_seq_one_letter_code
_entity_poly.pdbx_strand_id
1 'polypeptide(L)'
;TSSALFDCSESREVWKQHGIESYKEHQRTRVTIPLKPGVGFPLVRSLLALNEVAGKGLVEVVLVSRKDSESAERVRRSIKHYNLHITRMSFTDGTDVTRYLPAWGCDLFLSADEDQVSAVLSGTISEEFAGIAAGLVYNIAADATVVPLNSPSVLDHLINSNTSECSREATMTALSRVSASPVPSYWPEGQ
;
A
#
# COMPACT_ATOMS: atom_id res chain seq x y z
N THR A 1 3.68 -0.53 5.09
CA THR A 1 4.20 -1.65 4.32
C THR A 1 3.46 -1.82 3.04
N SER A 2 4.21 -2.02 1.95
CA SER A 2 3.76 -2.39 0.59
C SER A 2 2.89 -3.64 0.51
N SER A 3 2.42 -4.16 1.65
CA SER A 3 1.66 -5.39 1.85
C SER A 3 0.42 -5.49 0.97
N ALA A 4 -0.25 -4.37 0.70
CA ALA A 4 -1.40 -4.37 -0.19
C ALA A 4 -1.01 -4.84 -1.60
N LEU A 5 0.07 -4.30 -2.18
CA LEU A 5 0.48 -4.67 -3.54
C LEU A 5 1.45 -5.87 -3.58
N PHE A 6 2.35 -5.97 -2.62
CA PHE A 6 3.39 -7.00 -2.54
C PHE A 6 3.49 -7.59 -1.14
N ASP A 7 3.63 -8.91 -1.07
CA ASP A 7 3.89 -9.60 0.18
C ASP A 7 5.26 -9.19 0.75
N CYS A 8 5.22 -8.64 1.96
CA CYS A 8 6.38 -8.16 2.71
C CYS A 8 6.55 -8.89 4.05
N SER A 9 5.87 -10.03 4.24
CA SER A 9 5.89 -10.81 5.49
C SER A 9 7.30 -11.20 5.93
N GLU A 10 8.13 -11.66 4.99
CA GLU A 10 9.53 -12.03 5.27
C GLU A 10 10.35 -10.85 5.79
N SER A 11 10.33 -9.71 5.10
CA SER A 11 11.07 -8.51 5.53
C SER A 11 10.56 -7.98 6.87
N ARG A 12 9.25 -8.07 7.12
CA ARG A 12 8.63 -7.68 8.40
C ARG A 12 9.15 -8.58 9.52
N GLU A 13 9.25 -9.87 9.30
CA GLU A 13 9.75 -10.81 10.32
C GLU A 13 11.21 -10.54 10.66
N VAL A 14 12.04 -10.25 9.64
CA VAL A 14 13.44 -9.86 9.87
C VAL A 14 13.53 -8.60 10.72
N TRP A 15 12.71 -7.58 10.43
CA TRP A 15 12.68 -6.35 11.22
C TRP A 15 12.24 -6.60 12.66
N LYS A 16 11.17 -7.38 12.87
CA LYS A 16 10.64 -7.71 14.21
C LYS A 16 11.65 -8.47 15.06
N GLN A 17 12.34 -9.44 14.47
CA GLN A 17 13.26 -10.32 15.19
C GLN A 17 14.67 -9.71 15.36
N HIS A 18 15.15 -8.96 14.37
CA HIS A 18 16.56 -8.59 14.26
C HIS A 18 16.81 -7.08 14.10
N GLY A 19 15.76 -6.26 14.16
CA GLY A 19 15.83 -4.81 14.14
C GLY A 19 16.11 -4.20 12.76
N ILE A 20 16.30 -2.88 12.76
CA ILE A 20 16.38 -2.06 11.54
C ILE A 20 17.61 -2.35 10.68
N GLU A 21 18.79 -2.59 11.26
CA GLU A 21 20.01 -2.80 10.47
C GLU A 21 19.97 -4.14 9.71
N SER A 22 19.48 -5.20 10.35
CA SER A 22 19.25 -6.49 9.71
C SER A 22 18.19 -6.40 8.60
N TYR A 23 17.14 -5.60 8.82
CA TYR A 23 16.13 -5.32 7.80
C TYR A 23 16.73 -4.59 6.59
N LYS A 24 17.54 -3.55 6.80
CA LYS A 24 18.20 -2.82 5.71
C LYS A 24 19.11 -3.75 4.90
N GLU A 25 19.92 -4.57 5.58
CA GLU A 25 20.78 -5.54 4.91
C GLU A 25 19.97 -6.59 4.13
N HIS A 26 18.88 -7.08 4.71
CA HIS A 26 17.96 -7.99 4.01
C HIS A 26 17.38 -7.36 2.73
N GLN A 27 17.02 -6.06 2.79
CA GLN A 27 16.49 -5.35 1.62
C GLN A 27 17.56 -5.14 0.54
N ARG A 28 18.80 -4.79 0.93
CA ARG A 28 19.93 -4.61 0.00
C ARG A 28 20.34 -5.90 -0.68
N THR A 29 20.56 -6.98 0.09
CA THR A 29 20.98 -8.28 -0.45
C THR A 29 19.95 -8.91 -1.39
N ARG A 30 18.67 -8.58 -1.21
CA ARG A 30 17.56 -9.11 -2.01
C ARG A 30 16.95 -8.11 -2.98
N VAL A 31 17.63 -7.00 -3.24
CA VAL A 31 17.11 -5.93 -4.09
C VAL A 31 16.76 -6.42 -5.51
N THR A 32 17.43 -7.46 -6.02
CA THR A 32 17.16 -8.07 -7.33
C THR A 32 16.08 -9.16 -7.31
N ILE A 33 15.67 -9.62 -6.12
CA ILE A 33 14.66 -10.66 -5.95
C ILE A 33 13.29 -9.99 -5.87
N PRO A 34 12.39 -10.18 -6.86
CA PRO A 34 11.06 -9.60 -6.83
C PRO A 34 10.29 -10.02 -5.58
N LEU A 35 9.53 -9.08 -5.02
CA LEU A 35 8.57 -9.40 -3.96
C LEU A 35 7.46 -10.28 -4.54
N LYS A 36 6.89 -11.15 -3.71
CA LYS A 36 5.73 -11.95 -4.12
C LYS A 36 4.48 -11.04 -4.23
N PRO A 37 3.49 -11.40 -5.08
CA PRO A 37 2.23 -10.66 -5.14
C PRO A 37 1.55 -10.59 -3.76
N GLY A 38 1.08 -9.39 -3.40
CA GLY A 38 0.28 -9.16 -2.20
C GLY A 38 -1.22 -9.34 -2.44
N VAL A 39 -2.02 -9.10 -1.41
CA VAL A 39 -3.48 -9.34 -1.42
C VAL A 39 -4.21 -8.49 -2.46
N GLY A 40 -3.83 -7.22 -2.59
CA GLY A 40 -4.40 -6.27 -3.54
C GLY A 40 -3.82 -6.39 -4.95
N PHE A 41 -2.80 -7.23 -5.16
CA PHE A 41 -2.17 -7.41 -6.48
C PHE A 41 -3.18 -7.80 -7.58
N PRO A 42 -4.10 -8.78 -7.38
CA PRO A 42 -5.07 -9.14 -8.40
C PRO A 42 -6.04 -8.01 -8.75
N LEU A 43 -6.41 -7.20 -7.76
CA LEU A 43 -7.28 -6.03 -7.95
C LEU A 43 -6.56 -4.96 -8.77
N VAL A 44 -5.33 -4.60 -8.39
CA VAL A 44 -4.51 -3.63 -9.13
C VAL A 44 -4.26 -4.07 -10.56
N ARG A 45 -3.95 -5.35 -10.77
CA ARG A 45 -3.77 -5.92 -12.12
C ARG A 45 -5.05 -5.82 -12.95
N SER A 46 -6.21 -6.15 -12.36
CA SER A 46 -7.50 -6.07 -13.04
C SER A 46 -7.85 -4.62 -13.43
N LEU A 47 -7.58 -3.67 -12.55
CA LEU A 47 -7.80 -2.25 -12.79
C LEU A 47 -6.92 -1.70 -13.91
N LEU A 48 -5.63 -2.08 -13.94
CA LEU A 48 -4.73 -1.71 -15.03
C LEU A 48 -5.14 -2.34 -16.36
N ALA A 49 -5.65 -3.58 -16.34
CA ALA A 49 -6.15 -4.24 -17.55
C ALA A 49 -7.35 -3.52 -18.18
N LEU A 50 -8.15 -2.78 -17.40
CA LEU A 50 -9.24 -1.95 -17.95
C LEU A 50 -8.72 -0.90 -18.94
N ASN A 51 -7.50 -0.38 -18.74
CA ASN A 51 -6.90 0.59 -19.66
C ASN A 51 -6.59 -0.05 -21.02
N GLU A 52 -6.12 -1.30 -21.00
CA GLU A 52 -5.81 -2.05 -22.22
C GLU A 52 -7.10 -2.34 -23.00
N VAL A 53 -8.14 -2.81 -22.32
CA VAL A 53 -9.44 -3.11 -22.92
C VAL A 53 -10.11 -1.85 -23.48
N ALA A 54 -10.00 -0.72 -22.78
CA ALA A 54 -10.58 0.55 -23.21
C ALA A 54 -9.76 1.26 -24.31
N GLY A 55 -8.52 0.83 -24.56
CA GLY A 55 -7.58 1.50 -25.47
C GLY A 55 -7.19 2.93 -25.05
N LYS A 56 -7.44 3.30 -23.78
CA LYS A 56 -7.12 4.62 -23.21
C LYS A 56 -6.92 4.50 -21.70
N GLY A 57 -6.19 5.44 -21.11
CA GLY A 57 -6.02 5.51 -19.65
C GLY A 57 -7.35 5.86 -18.97
N LEU A 58 -8.00 4.88 -18.35
CA LEU A 58 -9.16 5.06 -17.49
C LEU A 58 -8.77 5.16 -16.02
N VAL A 59 -7.79 4.35 -15.63
CA VAL A 59 -7.33 4.17 -14.25
C VAL A 59 -5.85 4.47 -14.17
N GLU A 60 -5.48 5.44 -13.35
CA GLU A 60 -4.11 5.64 -12.92
C GLU A 60 -3.90 4.94 -11.58
N VAL A 61 -2.87 4.09 -11.49
CA VAL A 61 -2.45 3.49 -10.23
C VAL A 61 -1.22 4.21 -9.71
N VAL A 62 -1.31 4.67 -8.47
CA VAL A 62 -0.22 5.35 -7.77
C VAL A 62 0.09 4.65 -6.45
N LEU A 63 1.37 4.44 -6.17
CA LEU A 63 1.82 3.75 -4.97
C LEU A 63 2.40 4.73 -3.94
N VAL A 64 1.91 4.74 -2.71
CA VAL A 64 2.57 5.51 -1.64
C VAL A 64 2.83 4.66 -0.42
N SER A 65 4.05 4.70 0.07
CA SER A 65 4.50 3.90 1.18
C SER A 65 5.06 4.77 2.29
N ARG A 66 4.72 4.44 3.55
CA ARG A 66 5.46 4.94 4.72
C ARG A 66 6.85 4.32 4.88
N LYS A 67 7.24 3.38 4.02
CA LYS A 67 8.56 2.75 4.15
C LYS A 67 9.68 3.72 3.74
N ASP A 68 10.86 3.37 4.20
CA ASP A 68 12.13 4.00 3.85
C ASP A 68 12.52 3.73 2.38
N SER A 69 13.47 4.51 1.88
CA SER A 69 13.97 4.45 0.50
C SER A 69 14.74 3.16 0.17
N GLU A 70 15.31 2.44 1.13
CA GLU A 70 16.01 1.17 0.87
C GLU A 70 15.04 0.11 0.37
N SER A 71 13.80 0.15 0.86
CA SER A 71 12.74 -0.73 0.39
C SER A 71 12.15 -0.32 -0.97
N ALA A 72 12.30 0.94 -1.36
CA ALA A 72 11.70 1.50 -2.56
C ALA A 72 12.23 0.83 -3.83
N GLU A 73 13.53 0.58 -3.90
CA GLU A 73 14.16 0.01 -5.09
C GLU A 73 13.69 -1.43 -5.35
N ARG A 74 13.56 -2.25 -4.31
CA ARG A 74 13.04 -3.62 -4.44
C ARG A 74 11.57 -3.62 -4.85
N VAL A 75 10.76 -2.69 -4.32
CA VAL A 75 9.36 -2.50 -4.74
C VAL A 75 9.29 -2.10 -6.20
N ARG A 76 10.07 -1.11 -6.64
CA ARG A 76 10.13 -0.66 -8.03
C ARG A 76 10.53 -1.78 -8.98
N ARG A 77 11.56 -2.57 -8.63
CA ARG A 77 11.96 -3.73 -9.43
C ARG A 77 10.87 -4.79 -9.51
N SER A 78 10.10 -4.97 -8.45
CA SER A 78 8.93 -5.86 -8.45
C SER A 78 7.84 -5.35 -9.39
N ILE A 79 7.51 -4.05 -9.36
CA ILE A 79 6.57 -3.42 -10.31
C ILE A 79 6.99 -3.67 -11.76
N LYS A 80 8.27 -3.46 -12.06
CA LYS A 80 8.83 -3.73 -13.40
C LYS A 80 8.77 -5.22 -13.76
N HIS A 81 9.13 -6.10 -12.82
CA HIS A 81 9.11 -7.55 -13.02
C HIS A 81 7.70 -8.07 -13.39
N TYR A 82 6.66 -7.53 -12.75
CA TYR A 82 5.26 -7.91 -13.03
C TYR A 82 4.59 -7.06 -14.13
N ASN A 83 5.34 -6.17 -14.78
CA ASN A 83 4.84 -5.28 -15.84
C ASN A 83 3.60 -4.48 -15.41
N LEU A 84 3.59 -3.97 -14.17
CA LEU A 84 2.50 -3.12 -13.67
C LEU A 84 2.75 -1.68 -14.11
N HIS A 85 1.81 -1.10 -14.87
CA HIS A 85 1.87 0.29 -15.32
C HIS A 85 1.50 1.27 -14.19
N ILE A 86 2.31 1.29 -13.13
CA ILE A 86 2.20 2.23 -12.01
C ILE A 86 2.94 3.51 -12.41
N THR A 87 2.21 4.62 -12.47
CA THR A 87 2.68 5.87 -13.06
C THR A 87 3.57 6.68 -12.12
N ARG A 88 3.29 6.62 -10.81
CA ARG A 88 4.07 7.34 -9.79
C ARG A 88 4.18 6.51 -8.52
N MET A 89 5.27 6.73 -7.78
CA MET A 89 5.44 6.18 -6.44
C MET A 89 6.08 7.20 -5.50
N SER A 90 5.70 7.17 -4.22
CA SER A 90 6.33 7.99 -3.18
C SER A 90 6.59 7.18 -1.91
N PHE A 91 7.71 7.46 -1.27
CA PHE A 91 8.14 6.85 -0.02
C PHE A 91 8.32 7.97 1.00
N THR A 92 7.53 7.94 2.07
CA THR A 92 7.37 9.06 3.00
C THR A 92 8.14 8.90 4.30
N ASP A 93 8.94 7.84 4.43
CA ASP A 93 9.81 7.55 5.58
C ASP A 93 9.10 7.73 6.93
N GLY A 94 7.95 7.07 7.09
CA GLY A 94 7.12 7.10 8.29
C GLY A 94 6.03 8.17 8.32
N THR A 95 6.13 9.22 7.48
CA THR A 95 5.15 10.30 7.50
C THR A 95 3.81 9.85 6.93
N ASP A 96 2.69 10.30 7.51
CA ASP A 96 1.36 9.87 7.08
C ASP A 96 1.12 10.13 5.58
N VAL A 97 0.51 9.17 4.89
CA VAL A 97 0.32 9.19 3.44
C VAL A 97 -1.00 9.86 3.05
N THR A 98 -1.96 9.88 3.95
CA THR A 98 -3.33 10.38 3.71
C THR A 98 -3.34 11.86 3.28
N ARG A 99 -2.43 12.66 3.86
CA ARG A 99 -2.15 14.06 3.52
C ARG A 99 -1.72 14.30 2.06
N TYR A 100 -1.32 13.27 1.32
CA TYR A 100 -0.98 13.41 -0.10
C TYR A 100 -2.11 13.01 -1.06
N LEU A 101 -3.15 12.31 -0.58
CA LEU A 101 -4.29 11.90 -1.40
C LEU A 101 -4.93 13.06 -2.18
N PRO A 102 -5.10 14.25 -1.57
CA PRO A 102 -5.55 15.45 -2.26
C PRO A 102 -4.75 15.84 -3.50
N ALA A 103 -3.45 16.07 -3.29
CA ALA A 103 -2.55 16.57 -4.32
C ALA A 103 -2.37 15.55 -5.46
N TRP A 104 -2.73 14.29 -5.21
CA TRP A 104 -2.60 13.19 -6.14
C TRP A 104 -3.90 12.92 -6.91
N GLY A 105 -5.00 13.63 -6.59
CA GLY A 105 -6.30 13.45 -7.24
C GLY A 105 -6.88 12.06 -6.98
N CYS A 106 -6.70 11.52 -5.77
CA CYS A 106 -7.12 10.16 -5.45
C CYS A 106 -8.65 10.06 -5.37
N ASP A 107 -9.24 9.20 -6.18
CA ASP A 107 -10.68 8.88 -6.15
C ASP A 107 -10.97 7.65 -5.29
N LEU A 108 -10.03 6.68 -5.25
CA LEU A 108 -10.14 5.45 -4.46
C LEU A 108 -8.83 5.11 -3.75
N PHE A 109 -8.89 5.03 -2.42
CA PHE A 109 -7.79 4.69 -1.52
C PHE A 109 -7.88 3.24 -1.04
N LEU A 110 -6.85 2.44 -1.29
CA LEU A 110 -6.76 1.06 -0.82
C LEU A 110 -5.56 0.89 0.10
N SER A 111 -5.82 0.36 1.30
CA SER A 111 -4.80 0.14 2.33
C SER A 111 -5.05 -1.15 3.09
N ALA A 112 -3.98 -1.72 3.66
CA ALA A 112 -4.08 -2.82 4.64
C ALA A 112 -4.08 -2.30 6.09
N ASP A 113 -4.16 -0.99 6.29
CA ASP A 113 -4.17 -0.32 7.59
C ASP A 113 -5.54 0.30 7.84
N GLU A 114 -6.21 -0.19 8.85
CA GLU A 114 -7.56 0.19 9.25
C GLU A 114 -7.65 1.63 9.74
N ASP A 115 -6.65 2.10 10.49
CA ASP A 115 -6.62 3.47 11.01
C ASP A 115 -6.57 4.48 9.85
N GLN A 116 -5.77 4.17 8.81
CA GLN A 116 -5.73 5.02 7.61
C GLN A 116 -7.04 4.99 6.82
N VAL A 117 -7.65 3.81 6.66
CA VAL A 117 -8.95 3.71 5.97
C VAL A 117 -10.02 4.48 6.74
N SER A 118 -10.07 4.30 8.05
CA SER A 118 -10.99 5.00 8.95
C SER A 118 -10.80 6.52 8.87
N ALA A 119 -9.56 7.01 8.92
CA ALA A 119 -9.25 8.44 8.83
C ALA A 119 -9.66 9.08 7.50
N VAL A 120 -9.56 8.33 6.39
CA VAL A 120 -10.05 8.79 5.07
C VAL A 120 -11.58 8.81 5.05
N LEU A 121 -12.24 7.76 5.57
CA LEU A 121 -13.70 7.66 5.60
C LEU A 121 -14.36 8.68 6.52
N SER A 122 -13.74 9.02 7.65
CA SER A 122 -14.26 9.99 8.63
C SER A 122 -14.13 11.44 8.17
N GLY A 123 -13.49 11.70 7.02
CA GLY A 123 -13.26 13.05 6.51
C GLY A 123 -12.29 13.87 7.37
N THR A 124 -11.63 13.25 8.35
CA THR A 124 -10.72 13.93 9.30
C THR A 124 -9.44 14.44 8.61
N ILE A 125 -9.22 14.05 7.37
CA ILE A 125 -8.08 14.45 6.56
C ILE A 125 -8.21 15.91 6.04
N SER A 126 -9.41 16.38 5.66
CA SER A 126 -9.74 17.80 5.39
C SER A 126 -11.18 18.03 4.87
N GLU A 127 -11.78 19.20 5.19
CA GLU A 127 -13.15 19.62 4.80
C GLU A 127 -13.38 19.74 3.27
N GLU A 128 -12.32 19.97 2.49
CA GLU A 128 -12.38 20.05 1.02
C GLU A 128 -12.52 18.65 0.35
N PHE A 129 -12.60 17.56 1.14
CA PHE A 129 -12.36 16.18 0.71
C PHE A 129 -13.51 15.19 0.98
N ALA A 130 -14.75 15.68 0.98
CA ALA A 130 -15.91 14.81 0.94
C ALA A 130 -16.01 14.09 -0.42
N GLY A 131 -15.38 12.92 -0.58
CA GLY A 131 -15.56 12.12 -1.80
C GLY A 131 -14.57 11.00 -2.11
N ILE A 132 -13.47 10.84 -1.36
CA ILE A 132 -12.53 9.74 -1.62
C ILE A 132 -13.13 8.43 -1.13
N ALA A 133 -13.37 7.48 -2.05
CA ALA A 133 -13.74 6.13 -1.66
C ALA A 133 -12.53 5.46 -0.98
N ALA A 134 -12.74 4.69 0.08
CA ALA A 134 -11.66 3.98 0.76
C ALA A 134 -12.04 2.53 1.05
N GLY A 135 -11.06 1.62 0.97
CA GLY A 135 -11.26 0.20 1.19
C GLY A 135 -10.07 -0.47 1.89
N LEU A 136 -10.39 -1.27 2.90
CA LEU A 136 -9.43 -2.13 3.58
C LEU A 136 -9.15 -3.39 2.74
N VAL A 137 -7.88 -3.74 2.59
CA VAL A 137 -7.41 -4.92 1.85
C VAL A 137 -6.68 -5.84 2.81
N TYR A 138 -7.26 -6.99 3.13
CA TYR A 138 -6.72 -7.97 4.09
C TYR A 138 -6.70 -9.38 3.52
N ASN A 139 -5.75 -10.20 4.00
CA ASN A 139 -5.62 -11.57 3.55
C ASN A 139 -6.54 -12.47 4.39
N ILE A 140 -7.68 -12.88 3.83
CA ILE A 140 -8.62 -13.79 4.50
C ILE A 140 -7.94 -15.08 4.99
N ALA A 141 -6.93 -15.59 4.28
CA ALA A 141 -6.27 -16.84 4.64
C ALA A 141 -5.19 -16.67 5.74
N ALA A 142 -4.63 -15.46 5.93
CA ALA A 142 -3.57 -15.21 6.91
C ALA A 142 -4.09 -14.51 8.19
N ASP A 143 -5.19 -13.75 8.10
CA ASP A 143 -5.83 -13.07 9.23
C ASP A 143 -7.02 -13.86 9.81
N ALA A 144 -7.28 -15.07 9.32
CA ALA A 144 -8.20 -16.01 9.97
C ALA A 144 -7.60 -16.55 11.27
N THR A 145 -7.51 -15.71 12.30
CA THR A 145 -7.75 -16.21 13.65
C THR A 145 -9.21 -16.65 13.67
N VAL A 146 -9.44 -17.95 13.55
CA VAL A 146 -10.75 -18.53 13.83
C VAL A 146 -11.01 -18.32 15.32
N VAL A 147 -11.53 -17.15 15.69
CA VAL A 147 -12.11 -16.93 17.01
C VAL A 147 -13.49 -17.57 16.95
N PRO A 148 -13.75 -18.67 17.67
CA PRO A 148 -15.08 -19.28 17.66
C PRO A 148 -16.10 -18.24 18.15
N LEU A 149 -17.18 -18.05 17.37
CA LEU A 149 -18.25 -17.06 17.62
C LEU A 149 -18.86 -17.11 19.04
N ASN A 150 -18.61 -18.17 19.81
CA ASN A 150 -19.15 -18.39 21.14
C ASN A 150 -18.19 -18.03 22.30
N SER A 151 -16.99 -17.47 22.04
CA SER A 151 -16.14 -16.99 23.14
C SER A 151 -16.56 -15.56 23.57
N PRO A 152 -16.82 -15.30 24.87
CA PRO A 152 -17.24 -13.99 25.37
C PRO A 152 -16.19 -12.86 25.20
N SER A 153 -15.00 -13.19 24.69
CA SER A 153 -13.87 -12.29 24.50
C SER A 153 -13.75 -11.68 23.09
N VAL A 154 -14.73 -11.85 22.19
CA VAL A 154 -14.67 -11.25 20.84
C VAL A 154 -14.61 -9.72 20.92
N LEU A 155 -15.41 -9.11 21.80
CA LEU A 155 -15.37 -7.66 22.03
C LEU A 155 -14.09 -7.22 22.73
N ASP A 156 -13.60 -7.98 23.71
CA ASP A 156 -12.36 -7.65 24.41
C ASP A 156 -11.11 -7.76 23.53
N HIS A 157 -11.09 -8.68 22.56
CA HIS A 157 -10.00 -8.78 21.58
C HIS A 157 -10.01 -7.65 20.55
N LEU A 158 -11.19 -7.19 20.13
CA LEU A 158 -11.35 -6.02 19.24
C LEU A 158 -11.01 -4.70 19.96
N ILE A 159 -11.21 -4.64 21.29
CA ILE A 159 -10.93 -3.45 22.10
C ILE A 159 -9.46 -3.42 22.58
N ASN A 160 -8.85 -4.56 22.91
CA ASN A 160 -7.49 -4.65 23.46
C ASN A 160 -6.37 -4.90 22.44
N SER A 161 -6.68 -5.11 21.15
CA SER A 161 -5.65 -5.08 20.09
C SER A 161 -4.98 -3.70 19.94
N ASN A 162 -5.51 -2.67 20.62
CA ASN A 162 -5.04 -1.29 20.64
C ASN A 162 -3.78 -1.01 21.49
N THR A 163 -2.96 -2.01 21.81
CA THR A 163 -1.61 -1.77 22.35
C THR A 163 -0.57 -2.63 21.66
N SER A 164 -0.25 -2.27 20.42
CA SER A 164 1.08 -2.59 19.90
C SER A 164 1.49 -1.55 18.85
N GLU A 165 2.76 -1.16 18.87
CA GLU A 165 3.44 -0.40 17.81
C GLU A 165 3.41 -1.10 16.42
N CYS A 166 2.58 -2.13 16.25
CA CYS A 166 2.42 -3.00 15.10
C CYS A 166 1.59 -2.37 13.95
N SER A 167 0.79 -1.32 14.21
CA SER A 167 -0.12 -0.71 13.21
C SER A 167 0.51 0.32 12.27
N ARG A 168 1.81 0.62 12.32
CA ARG A 168 2.41 1.73 11.55
C ARG A 168 2.75 1.39 10.09
N GLU A 169 2.18 0.31 9.57
CA GLU A 169 2.70 -0.41 8.42
C GLU A 169 1.73 -0.48 7.23
N ALA A 170 1.15 0.64 6.82
CA ALA A 170 0.37 0.78 5.58
C ALA A 170 1.20 1.09 4.32
N THR A 171 0.77 0.62 3.16
CA THR A 171 1.14 1.18 1.86
C THR A 171 -0.05 1.07 0.98
N MET A 172 -0.18 2.14 0.24
CA MET A 172 -1.39 2.67 -0.31
C MET A 172 -1.31 2.46 -1.81
N THR A 173 -2.39 1.94 -2.37
CA THR A 173 -2.68 2.08 -3.78
C THR A 173 -3.75 3.15 -3.89
N ALA A 174 -3.38 4.31 -4.41
CA ALA A 174 -4.33 5.34 -4.79
C ALA A 174 -4.67 5.17 -6.26
N LEU A 175 -5.96 5.20 -6.57
CA LEU A 175 -6.48 5.17 -7.92
C LEU A 175 -6.98 6.57 -8.24
N SER A 176 -6.46 7.14 -9.31
CA SER A 176 -6.84 8.47 -9.80
C SER A 176 -7.42 8.35 -11.20
N ARG A 177 -8.40 9.19 -11.51
CA ARG A 177 -8.87 9.42 -12.86
C ARG A 177 -7.75 10.06 -13.69
N VAL A 178 -7.49 9.49 -14.86
CA VAL A 178 -6.62 10.15 -15.85
C VAL A 178 -7.30 11.43 -16.34
N SER A 179 -6.92 12.56 -15.75
CA SER A 179 -7.14 13.89 -16.32
C SER A 179 -6.22 14.05 -17.52
N ALA A 180 -6.72 14.58 -18.64
CA ALA A 180 -6.01 14.70 -19.92
C ALA A 180 -4.81 15.68 -19.92
N SER A 181 -4.24 16.00 -18.75
CA SER A 181 -3.05 16.82 -18.62
C SER A 181 -1.81 15.93 -18.51
N PRO A 182 -0.78 16.14 -19.34
CA PRO A 182 0.44 15.34 -19.29
C PRO A 182 1.15 15.60 -17.95
N VAL A 183 1.23 14.57 -17.11
CA VAL A 183 2.01 14.61 -15.87
C VAL A 183 3.48 14.39 -16.24
N PRO A 184 4.43 15.23 -15.79
CA PRO A 184 5.85 15.05 -16.11
C PRO A 184 6.36 13.68 -15.65
N SER A 185 7.07 12.99 -16.54
CA SER A 185 7.85 11.80 -16.20
C SER A 185 8.91 12.17 -15.16
N TYR A 186 8.73 11.71 -13.92
CA TYR A 186 9.70 11.86 -12.83
C TYR A 186 10.72 10.70 -12.79
N TRP A 187 10.99 10.06 -13.93
CA TRP A 187 12.03 9.04 -14.01
C TRP A 187 13.32 9.64 -14.59
N PRO A 188 14.39 9.82 -13.80
CA PRO A 188 15.70 10.03 -14.38
C PRO A 188 16.11 8.73 -15.07
N GLU A 189 16.15 8.75 -16.41
CA GLU A 189 16.84 7.72 -17.16
C GLU A 189 18.33 7.81 -16.85
N GLY A 190 18.84 6.84 -16.09
CA GLY A 190 20.25 6.46 -16.04
C GLY A 190 21.21 7.45 -15.36
N GLN A 191 21.77 7.02 -14.23
CA GLN A 191 23.22 7.08 -13.97
C GLN A 191 23.65 5.77 -13.30
#